data_AF-A0A7X0E9B8-F1
#
_entry.id   AF-A0A7X0E9B8-F1
#
_cell.length_a   1.000
_cell.length_b   1.000
_cell.length_c   1.000
_cell.angle_alpha   90.00
_cell.angle_beta   90.00
_cell.angle_gamma   90.00
#
_symmetry.space_group_name_H-M   'P 1'
#
loop_
_entity.id
_entity.type
_entity.pdbx_description
1 polymer ?
#
loop_
_entity_poly.entity_id
_entity_poly.type
_entity_poly.pdbx_seq_one_letter_code
_entity_poly.pdbx_strand_id
1 'polypeptide(L)'
;MYSIKTLAYSMRWVTLAVWLMLMTPILLAADATPTLNGPPTHYNSVEGKDFRLTPAHPKDAAGKRVTDLPATRIDVFDGFGEWEQTADAALLIFDQAIPAALRSQVQLFHANATGWLLVPRGWRVRRAAVGVDGTLAFSFIAANGVANGWMTLYEIPACRGCMYGAADGLFPDAHKKLDALISNTTPERVLIPKPDVFNRPDSCTANLGYSWPHSPPIRAFVVFDEAVDDDPYFSELDLALPASQSKLANFLLSGYRTRQGICGTGHHGLTVQE
;
A
#
# COMPACT_ATOMS: atom_id res chain seq x y z
N MET A 1 -43.81 -41.44 47.97
CA MET A 1 -43.86 -41.65 46.50
C MET A 1 -43.59 -40.31 45.81
N TYR A 2 -42.86 -40.30 44.69
CA TYR A 2 -42.14 -39.20 44.01
C TYR A 2 -40.77 -38.89 44.64
N SER A 3 -39.68 -39.60 44.28
CA SER A 3 -38.92 -39.70 43.02
C SER A 3 -38.03 -38.50 42.73
N ILE A 4 -36.79 -38.63 43.21
CA ILE A 4 -35.59 -37.87 42.84
C ILE A 4 -35.31 -38.06 41.35
N LYS A 5 -35.17 -36.97 40.57
CA LYS A 5 -34.44 -36.93 39.29
C LYS A 5 -34.40 -35.49 38.79
N THR A 6 -33.19 -34.90 38.78
CA THR A 6 -32.53 -34.08 37.74
C THR A 6 -31.67 -32.96 38.34
N LEU A 7 -30.44 -33.32 38.69
CA LEU A 7 -29.35 -32.38 38.98
C LEU A 7 -28.08 -33.02 38.41
N ALA A 8 -27.81 -32.80 37.12
CA ALA A 8 -26.50 -33.07 36.49
C ALA A 8 -26.54 -32.75 34.98
N TYR A 9 -26.74 -31.50 34.55
CA TYR A 9 -26.47 -31.13 33.14
C TYR A 9 -26.26 -29.61 32.99
N SER A 10 -25.29 -29.04 33.71
CA SER A 10 -24.96 -27.61 33.53
C SER A 10 -23.53 -27.28 33.92
N MET A 11 -22.55 -28.14 33.60
CA MET A 11 -21.15 -27.81 33.90
C MET A 11 -20.13 -28.53 33.02
N ARG A 12 -20.42 -28.62 31.71
CA ARG A 12 -19.46 -29.14 30.71
C ARG A 12 -19.36 -28.36 29.40
N TRP A 13 -20.14 -27.30 29.22
CA TRP A 13 -20.18 -26.56 27.94
C TRP A 13 -19.42 -25.23 27.94
N VAL A 14 -18.99 -24.71 29.10
CA VAL A 14 -18.29 -23.41 29.16
C VAL A 14 -16.77 -23.56 28.95
N THR A 15 -16.19 -24.74 29.22
CA THR A 15 -14.75 -24.98 29.05
C THR A 15 -14.33 -25.38 27.62
N LEU A 16 -15.27 -25.75 26.75
CA LEU A 16 -14.95 -26.12 25.36
C LEU A 16 -14.88 -24.90 24.41
N ALA A 17 -15.52 -23.78 24.75
CA ALA A 17 -15.53 -22.58 23.91
C ALA A 17 -14.22 -21.77 24.02
N VAL A 18 -13.49 -21.87 25.13
CA VAL A 18 -12.21 -21.18 25.31
C VAL A 18 -11.04 -21.91 24.64
N TRP A 19 -11.14 -23.24 24.47
CA TRP A 19 -10.09 -24.02 23.80
C TRP A 19 -10.16 -23.99 22.27
N LEU A 20 -11.30 -23.62 21.68
CA LEU A 20 -11.44 -23.49 20.22
C LEU A 20 -11.01 -22.13 19.66
N MET A 21 -10.73 -21.13 20.51
CA MET A 21 -10.18 -19.83 20.07
C MET A 21 -8.64 -19.79 20.03
N LEU A 22 -7.94 -20.80 20.55
CA LEU A 22 -6.47 -20.88 20.56
C LEU A 22 -5.88 -21.76 19.45
N MET A 23 -6.73 -22.24 18.53
CA MET A 23 -6.33 -23.07 17.38
C MET A 23 -6.71 -22.39 16.07
N THR A 24 -6.50 -21.07 15.96
CA THR A 24 -6.25 -20.50 14.63
C THR A 24 -4.92 -21.08 14.18
N PRO A 25 -4.85 -21.79 13.04
CA PRO A 25 -3.56 -22.08 12.47
C PRO A 25 -2.90 -20.73 12.22
N ILE A 26 -1.82 -20.44 12.96
CA ILE A 26 -0.80 -19.54 12.47
C ILE A 26 -0.36 -20.20 11.17
N LEU A 27 -0.92 -19.73 10.06
CA LEU A 27 -0.36 -19.94 8.74
C LEU A 27 1.02 -19.26 8.81
N LEU A 28 1.99 -20.01 9.31
CA LEU A 28 3.39 -19.78 9.06
C LEU A 28 3.50 -19.76 7.54
N ALA A 29 3.70 -18.59 6.97
CA ALA A 29 4.04 -18.43 5.57
C ALA A 29 5.36 -19.17 5.35
N ALA A 30 5.25 -20.43 4.93
CA ALA A 30 6.37 -21.22 4.46
C ALA A 30 6.91 -20.59 3.18
N ASP A 31 8.22 -20.34 3.15
CA ASP A 31 9.08 -20.21 1.96
C ASP A 31 8.49 -19.42 0.77
N ALA A 32 8.01 -18.21 1.01
CA ALA A 32 7.81 -17.27 -0.08
C ALA A 32 9.18 -16.68 -0.44
N THR A 33 9.88 -17.29 -1.40
CA THR A 33 10.96 -16.60 -2.13
C THR A 33 10.38 -15.27 -2.60
N PRO A 34 10.82 -14.14 -2.06
CA PRO A 34 10.00 -12.95 -2.13
C PRO A 34 10.24 -12.27 -3.47
N THR A 35 9.23 -12.40 -4.34
CA THR A 35 9.12 -11.72 -5.63
C THR A 35 8.81 -10.25 -5.37
N LEU A 36 9.35 -9.33 -6.19
CA LEU A 36 8.77 -8.00 -6.34
C LEU A 36 7.25 -8.05 -6.40
N ASN A 37 6.60 -6.94 -6.02
CA ASN A 37 5.21 -6.74 -6.35
C ASN A 37 5.06 -6.83 -7.88
N GLY A 38 4.61 -8.01 -8.31
CA GLY A 38 4.26 -8.33 -9.69
C GLY A 38 3.37 -7.25 -10.31
N PRO A 39 3.07 -7.35 -11.62
CA PRO A 39 1.69 -7.20 -12.03
C PRO A 39 0.69 -7.54 -10.92
N PRO A 40 -0.29 -6.69 -10.62
CA PRO A 40 -1.33 -7.00 -9.64
C PRO A 40 -2.28 -8.07 -10.21
N THR A 41 -1.79 -9.31 -10.32
CA THR A 41 -2.47 -10.48 -10.86
C THR A 41 -3.15 -11.30 -9.77
N HIS A 42 -2.72 -11.14 -8.53
CA HIS A 42 -3.24 -11.82 -7.34
C HIS A 42 -3.93 -10.82 -6.40
N TYR A 43 -4.79 -11.33 -5.51
CA TYR A 43 -5.50 -10.52 -4.50
C TYR A 43 -6.30 -9.35 -5.08
N ASN A 44 -7.10 -9.64 -6.12
CA ASN A 44 -7.92 -8.62 -6.77
C ASN A 44 -9.10 -8.24 -5.88
N SER A 45 -9.31 -6.93 -5.69
CA SER A 45 -10.46 -6.41 -4.96
C SER A 45 -11.68 -6.33 -5.90
N VAL A 46 -12.87 -6.50 -5.33
CA VAL A 46 -14.17 -6.44 -6.00
C VAL A 46 -14.88 -5.14 -5.61
N GLU A 47 -15.19 -4.31 -6.60
CA GLU A 47 -15.96 -3.07 -6.36
C GLU A 47 -17.36 -3.40 -5.81
N GLY A 48 -17.81 -2.62 -4.83
CA GLY A 48 -19.04 -2.82 -4.08
C GLY A 48 -18.91 -3.82 -2.92
N LYS A 49 -17.83 -4.60 -2.86
CA LYS A 49 -17.56 -5.54 -1.76
C LYS A 49 -16.34 -5.13 -0.93
N ASP A 50 -15.20 -4.93 -1.59
CA ASP A 50 -13.91 -4.67 -0.93
C ASP A 50 -13.56 -3.16 -0.98
N PHE A 51 -14.06 -2.45 -2.00
CA PHE A 51 -13.96 -1.00 -2.12
C PHE A 51 -15.16 -0.44 -2.88
N ARG A 52 -15.38 0.87 -2.80
CA ARG A 52 -16.34 1.58 -3.67
C ARG A 52 -15.73 2.89 -4.18
N LEU A 53 -16.17 3.29 -5.36
CA LEU A 53 -15.69 4.50 -6.03
C LEU A 53 -16.75 5.60 -5.95
N THR A 54 -16.35 6.78 -5.47
CA THR A 54 -17.24 7.95 -5.38
C THR A 54 -16.58 9.14 -6.06
N PRO A 55 -17.30 9.98 -6.84
CA PRO A 55 -16.73 11.24 -7.33
C PRO A 55 -16.17 12.10 -6.19
N ALA A 56 -15.03 12.74 -6.41
CA ALA A 56 -14.40 13.63 -5.44
C ALA A 56 -14.20 15.04 -6.04
N HIS A 57 -14.14 16.06 -5.18
CA HIS A 57 -13.96 17.45 -5.59
C HIS A 57 -12.73 18.07 -4.91
N PRO A 58 -11.52 17.72 -5.36
CA PRO A 58 -10.28 18.28 -4.82
C PRO A 58 -10.29 19.80 -4.84
N LYS A 59 -9.70 20.39 -3.81
CA LYS A 59 -9.46 21.83 -3.71
C LYS A 59 -7.98 22.12 -3.84
N ASP A 60 -7.63 23.21 -4.49
CA ASP A 60 -6.24 23.71 -4.52
C ASP A 60 -5.87 24.42 -3.21
N ALA A 61 -4.64 24.91 -3.13
CA ALA A 61 -4.15 25.67 -1.98
C ALA A 61 -4.93 26.99 -1.70
N ALA A 62 -5.67 27.51 -2.68
CA ALA A 62 -6.56 28.66 -2.51
C ALA A 62 -7.99 28.25 -2.12
N GLY A 63 -8.24 26.96 -1.89
CA GLY A 63 -9.56 26.41 -1.56
C GLY A 63 -10.50 26.30 -2.77
N LYS A 64 -10.04 26.59 -3.98
CA LYS A 64 -10.85 26.52 -5.21
C LYS A 64 -10.90 25.08 -5.71
N ARG A 65 -12.07 24.66 -6.18
CA ARG A 65 -12.24 23.33 -6.79
C ARG A 65 -11.36 23.17 -8.03
N VAL A 66 -10.67 22.02 -8.11
CA VAL A 66 -9.93 21.58 -9.28
C VAL A 66 -10.90 20.80 -10.18
N THR A 67 -11.33 21.41 -11.28
CA THR A 67 -12.43 20.90 -12.12
C THR A 67 -11.97 20.26 -13.43
N ASP A 68 -10.71 20.42 -13.79
CA ASP A 68 -10.12 19.97 -15.05
C ASP A 68 -9.35 18.63 -14.93
N LEU A 69 -9.32 18.05 -13.73
CA LEU A 69 -8.86 16.70 -13.45
C LEU A 69 -10.04 15.86 -12.96
N PRO A 70 -10.31 14.69 -13.55
CA PRO A 70 -11.21 13.73 -12.93
C PRO A 70 -10.61 13.28 -11.60
N ALA A 71 -11.46 13.21 -10.59
CA ALA A 71 -11.08 12.82 -9.25
C ALA A 71 -12.11 11.84 -8.69
N THR A 72 -11.60 10.76 -8.11
CA THR A 72 -12.41 9.68 -7.53
C THR A 72 -11.88 9.35 -6.15
N ARG A 73 -12.76 9.24 -5.16
CA ARG A 73 -12.45 8.69 -3.85
C ARG A 73 -12.63 7.17 -3.87
N ILE A 74 -11.67 6.46 -3.28
CA ILE A 74 -11.71 5.04 -2.99
C ILE A 74 -12.04 4.91 -1.51
N ASP A 75 -13.25 4.45 -1.21
CA ASP A 75 -13.60 4.04 0.15
C ASP A 75 -13.32 2.54 0.27
N VAL A 76 -12.55 2.14 1.28
CA VAL A 76 -12.15 0.74 1.49
C VAL A 76 -13.05 0.12 2.56
N PHE A 77 -13.47 -1.12 2.37
CA PHE A 77 -14.21 -1.85 3.39
C PHE A 77 -13.22 -2.39 4.42
N ASP A 78 -13.31 -1.95 5.67
CA ASP A 78 -12.51 -2.56 6.72
C ASP A 78 -13.11 -3.95 7.05
N GLY A 79 -12.26 -4.91 7.40
CA GLY A 79 -12.72 -6.26 7.70
C GLY A 79 -13.67 -6.37 8.91
N PHE A 80 -14.00 -5.25 9.56
CA PHE A 80 -14.84 -5.14 10.73
C PHE A 80 -16.28 -4.70 10.42
N GLY A 81 -16.60 -4.45 9.16
CA GLY A 81 -17.97 -4.16 8.71
C GLY A 81 -18.25 -2.71 8.38
N GLU A 82 -17.25 -1.83 8.51
CA GLU A 82 -17.35 -0.40 8.28
C GLU A 82 -16.65 -0.02 6.96
N TRP A 83 -17.03 1.14 6.42
CA TRP A 83 -16.36 1.72 5.25
C TRP A 83 -15.42 2.82 5.73
N GLU A 84 -14.12 2.68 5.44
CA GLU A 84 -13.17 3.77 5.55
C GLU A 84 -13.49 4.84 4.50
N GLN A 85 -14.17 5.89 4.93
CA GLN A 85 -14.65 6.96 4.07
C GLN A 85 -14.18 8.32 4.59
N THR A 86 -13.73 9.18 3.67
CA THR A 86 -13.41 10.58 3.97
C THR A 86 -14.45 11.48 3.32
N ALA A 87 -15.18 12.28 4.08
CA ALA A 87 -16.13 13.23 3.50
C ALA A 87 -15.43 14.20 2.53
N ASP A 88 -16.10 14.59 1.45
CA ASP A 88 -15.52 15.46 0.40
C ASP A 88 -15.01 16.80 0.97
N ALA A 89 -15.68 17.31 2.02
CA ALA A 89 -15.28 18.53 2.72
C ALA A 89 -13.99 18.37 3.55
N ALA A 90 -13.64 17.14 3.93
CA ALA A 90 -12.46 16.79 4.74
C ALA A 90 -11.29 16.27 3.90
N LEU A 91 -11.42 16.22 2.57
CA LEU A 91 -10.30 15.86 1.70
C LEU A 91 -9.18 16.89 1.82
N LEU A 92 -7.94 16.39 1.85
CA LEU A 92 -6.75 17.23 1.84
C LEU A 92 -6.72 18.13 0.60
N ILE A 93 -6.01 19.25 0.69
CA ILE A 93 -5.75 20.07 -0.49
C ILE A 93 -4.90 19.30 -1.50
N PHE A 94 -5.15 19.52 -2.79
CA PHE A 94 -4.31 19.04 -3.87
C PHE A 94 -3.48 20.23 -4.40
N ASP A 95 -2.21 20.27 -4.01
CA ASP A 95 -1.28 21.37 -4.30
C ASP A 95 -0.17 20.98 -5.29
N GLN A 96 -0.13 19.73 -5.74
CA GLN A 96 0.88 19.27 -6.68
C GLN A 96 0.70 19.92 -8.07
N ALA A 97 1.71 20.69 -8.48
CA ALA A 97 1.75 21.29 -9.81
C ALA A 97 1.86 20.21 -10.91
N ILE A 98 0.91 20.21 -11.85
CA ILE A 98 0.91 19.30 -13.01
C ILE A 98 1.24 20.10 -14.27
N PRO A 99 2.32 19.75 -15.02
CA PRO A 99 2.61 20.38 -16.30
C PRO A 99 1.43 20.28 -17.27
N ALA A 100 1.12 21.37 -17.98
CA ALA A 100 -0.02 21.42 -18.90
C ALA A 100 -0.02 20.26 -19.93
N ALA A 101 1.15 19.88 -20.44
CA ALA A 101 1.32 18.79 -21.39
C ALA A 101 0.99 17.39 -20.84
N LEU A 102 1.00 17.22 -19.51
CA LEU A 102 0.70 15.95 -18.84
C LEU A 102 -0.71 15.92 -18.23
N ARG A 103 -1.38 17.07 -18.15
CA ARG A 103 -2.63 17.22 -17.41
C ARG A 103 -3.77 16.35 -17.96
N SER A 104 -3.86 16.20 -19.28
CA SER A 104 -4.84 15.31 -19.92
C SER A 104 -4.51 13.81 -19.77
N GLN A 105 -3.29 13.47 -19.32
CA GLN A 105 -2.79 12.10 -19.22
C GLN A 105 -2.94 11.51 -17.82
N VAL A 106 -3.45 12.29 -16.86
CA VAL A 106 -3.61 11.87 -15.46
C VAL A 106 -5.04 12.05 -14.97
N GLN A 107 -5.33 11.37 -13.87
CA GLN A 107 -6.53 11.52 -13.05
C GLN A 107 -6.12 11.36 -11.58
N LEU A 108 -7.00 11.78 -10.68
CA LEU A 108 -6.77 11.72 -9.24
C LEU A 108 -7.59 10.59 -8.63
N PHE A 109 -6.96 9.85 -7.72
CA PHE A 109 -7.65 9.02 -6.76
C PHE A 109 -7.37 9.54 -5.35
N HIS A 110 -8.32 9.44 -4.43
CA HIS A 110 -8.09 9.69 -3.02
C HIS A 110 -8.45 8.46 -2.21
N ALA A 111 -7.58 8.02 -1.32
CA ALA A 111 -7.94 7.07 -0.27
C ALA A 111 -7.60 7.67 1.08
N ASN A 112 -8.42 7.41 2.11
CA ASN A 112 -8.22 7.98 3.45
C ASN A 112 -6.80 7.75 3.96
N ALA A 113 -6.30 6.51 3.78
CA ALA A 113 -5.00 6.08 4.25
C ALA A 113 -3.79 6.60 3.45
N THR A 114 -3.96 7.23 2.28
CA THR A 114 -2.82 7.68 1.43
C THR A 114 -2.96 9.10 0.87
N GLY A 115 -4.12 9.73 1.03
CA GLY A 115 -4.44 11.00 0.41
C GLY A 115 -4.57 10.91 -1.12
N TRP A 116 -4.17 11.96 -1.83
CA TRP A 116 -4.33 12.08 -3.29
C TRP A 116 -3.27 11.31 -4.07
N LEU A 117 -3.63 10.32 -4.85
CA LEU A 117 -2.77 9.62 -5.80
C LEU A 117 -2.98 10.12 -7.23
N LEU A 118 -1.90 10.47 -7.92
CA LEU A 118 -1.94 10.69 -9.36
C LEU A 118 -1.80 9.36 -10.08
N VAL A 119 -2.74 9.07 -10.96
CA VAL A 119 -2.82 7.82 -11.72
C VAL A 119 -2.92 8.18 -13.21
N PRO A 120 -2.34 7.41 -14.13
CA PRO A 120 -2.60 7.60 -15.56
C PRO A 120 -4.10 7.59 -15.89
N ARG A 121 -4.51 8.46 -16.81
CA ARG A 121 -5.91 8.66 -17.20
C ARG A 121 -6.51 7.36 -17.75
N GLY A 122 -7.73 7.04 -17.32
CA GLY A 122 -8.48 5.87 -17.80
C GLY A 122 -8.03 4.54 -17.18
N TRP A 123 -7.06 4.56 -16.26
CA TRP A 123 -6.72 3.38 -15.47
C TRP A 123 -7.78 3.14 -14.40
N ARG A 124 -7.92 1.87 -14.00
CA ARG A 124 -8.94 1.42 -13.05
C ARG A 124 -8.31 0.79 -11.83
N VAL A 125 -8.97 0.91 -10.69
CA VAL A 125 -8.59 0.21 -9.45
C VAL A 125 -8.68 -1.29 -9.70
N ARG A 126 -7.62 -2.00 -9.31
CA ARG A 126 -7.49 -3.45 -9.36
C ARG A 126 -7.43 -4.04 -7.96
N ARG A 127 -6.78 -3.33 -7.05
CA ARG A 127 -6.68 -3.67 -5.63
C ARG A 127 -6.80 -2.40 -4.81
N ALA A 128 -7.56 -2.47 -3.75
CA ALA A 128 -7.65 -1.47 -2.69
C ALA A 128 -7.84 -2.26 -1.40
N ALA A 129 -6.86 -2.18 -0.51
CA ALA A 129 -6.85 -2.92 0.73
C ALA A 129 -6.10 -2.13 1.80
N VAL A 130 -6.64 -2.14 3.01
CA VAL A 130 -6.00 -1.64 4.23
C VAL A 130 -6.08 -2.78 5.24
N GLY A 131 -4.92 -3.16 5.75
CA GLY A 131 -4.75 -4.20 6.75
C GLY A 131 -5.03 -3.67 8.15
N VAL A 132 -5.27 -4.58 9.09
CA VAL A 132 -5.52 -4.24 10.50
C VAL A 132 -4.31 -3.56 11.17
N ASP A 133 -3.12 -3.76 10.62
CA ASP A 133 -1.86 -3.15 11.00
C ASP A 133 -1.60 -1.81 10.28
N GLY A 134 -2.58 -1.31 9.52
CA GLY A 134 -2.46 -0.12 8.68
C GLY A 134 -1.72 -0.35 7.36
N THR A 135 -1.17 -1.55 7.12
CA THR A 135 -0.51 -1.89 5.86
C THR A 135 -1.49 -1.75 4.71
N LEU A 136 -1.15 -0.97 3.69
CA LEU A 136 -2.05 -0.67 2.59
C LEU A 136 -1.48 -1.06 1.24
N ALA A 137 -2.37 -1.42 0.32
CA ALA A 137 -2.03 -1.76 -1.05
C ALA A 137 -3.10 -1.22 -2.01
N PHE A 138 -2.70 -0.26 -2.85
CA PHE A 138 -3.53 0.26 -3.94
C PHE A 138 -2.87 -0.05 -5.28
N SER A 139 -3.55 -0.84 -6.10
CA SER A 139 -3.08 -1.18 -7.44
C SER A 139 -4.05 -0.69 -8.50
N PHE A 140 -3.49 -0.16 -9.58
CA PHE A 140 -4.20 0.34 -10.75
C PHE A 140 -3.68 -0.36 -12.00
N ILE A 141 -4.56 -0.59 -12.97
CA ILE A 141 -4.20 -1.19 -14.24
C ILE A 141 -4.73 -0.37 -15.40
N ALA A 142 -4.01 -0.39 -16.51
CA ALA A 142 -4.47 0.19 -17.76
C ALA A 142 -5.81 -0.41 -18.18
N ALA A 143 -6.63 0.38 -18.88
CA ALA A 143 -7.96 -0.03 -19.33
C ALA A 143 -7.92 -1.32 -20.17
N ASN A 144 -6.87 -1.48 -20.99
CA ASN A 144 -6.59 -2.63 -21.84
C ASN A 144 -5.72 -3.70 -21.15
N GLY A 145 -5.58 -3.66 -19.82
CA GLY A 145 -4.96 -4.71 -19.01
C GLY A 145 -3.48 -4.46 -18.65
N VAL A 146 -2.99 -5.27 -17.72
CA VAL A 146 -1.65 -5.19 -17.11
C VAL A 146 -0.51 -5.09 -18.13
N ALA A 147 -0.59 -5.83 -19.25
CA ALA A 147 0.45 -5.84 -20.27
C ALA A 147 0.70 -4.45 -20.90
N ASN A 148 -0.25 -3.53 -20.74
CA ASN A 148 -0.17 -2.16 -21.23
C ASN A 148 0.18 -1.13 -20.14
N GLY A 149 0.21 -1.55 -18.89
CA GLY A 149 0.63 -0.74 -17.76
C GLY A 149 -0.12 -1.06 -16.47
N TRP A 150 0.58 -0.85 -15.36
CA TRP A 150 0.05 -0.98 -14.01
C TRP A 150 0.87 -0.13 -13.04
N MET A 151 0.29 0.17 -11.89
CA MET A 151 0.91 0.94 -10.82
C MET A 151 0.46 0.36 -9.49
N THR A 152 1.37 0.17 -8.55
CA THR A 152 1.06 -0.32 -7.20
C THR A 152 1.73 0.59 -6.19
N LEU A 153 0.93 1.15 -5.29
CA LEU A 153 1.40 1.74 -4.04
C LEU A 153 1.25 0.70 -2.94
N TYR A 154 2.33 0.47 -2.20
CA TYR A 154 2.37 -0.40 -1.03
C TYR A 154 3.02 0.35 0.12
N GLU A 155 2.34 0.47 1.26
CA GLU A 155 2.89 1.13 2.44
C GLU A 155 2.67 0.27 3.68
N ILE A 156 3.66 0.26 4.55
CA ILE A 156 3.66 -0.42 5.85
C ILE A 156 3.92 0.65 6.91
N PRO A 157 2.87 1.18 7.57
CA PRO A 157 3.03 2.03 8.72
C PRO A 157 3.30 1.18 9.97
N ALA A 158 4.19 1.63 10.85
CA ALA A 158 4.40 1.18 12.23
C ALA A 158 4.82 -0.29 12.50
N CYS A 159 4.46 -1.28 11.67
CA CYS A 159 4.87 -2.68 11.86
C CYS A 159 6.38 -2.83 11.56
N ARG A 160 7.24 -2.60 12.57
CA ARG A 160 8.71 -2.64 12.41
C ARG A 160 9.22 -3.95 11.79
N GLY A 161 8.69 -5.10 12.20
CA GLY A 161 9.05 -6.40 11.62
C GLY A 161 8.65 -6.50 10.13
N CYS A 162 7.44 -6.08 9.78
CA CYS A 162 6.96 -6.07 8.40
C CYS A 162 7.79 -5.11 7.53
N MET A 163 8.08 -3.92 8.08
CA MET A 163 8.86 -2.86 7.46
C MET A 163 10.30 -3.32 7.19
N TYR A 164 10.98 -3.91 8.18
CA TYR A 164 12.32 -4.47 7.99
C TYR A 164 12.32 -5.64 7.02
N GLY A 165 11.29 -6.50 7.04
CA GLY A 165 11.13 -7.56 6.05
C GLY A 165 10.96 -7.04 4.62
N ALA A 166 10.24 -5.93 4.44
CA ALA A 166 10.08 -5.27 3.14
C ALA A 166 11.37 -4.57 2.69
N ALA A 167 12.12 -3.97 3.63
CA ALA A 167 13.39 -3.29 3.38
C ALA A 167 14.60 -4.25 3.25
N ASP A 168 14.47 -5.51 3.67
CA ASP A 168 15.53 -6.52 3.59
C ASP A 168 16.01 -6.73 2.15
N GLY A 169 17.33 -6.74 1.95
CA GLY A 169 17.98 -6.77 0.63
C GLY A 169 17.96 -5.43 -0.14
N LEU A 170 17.14 -4.46 0.28
CA LEU A 170 17.12 -3.10 -0.28
C LEU A 170 18.00 -2.15 0.52
N PHE A 171 17.86 -2.14 1.85
CA PHE A 171 18.56 -1.20 2.73
C PHE A 171 19.57 -1.92 3.63
N PRO A 172 20.75 -1.33 3.87
CA PRO A 172 21.71 -1.87 4.82
C PRO A 172 21.07 -2.01 6.20
N ASP A 173 21.50 -3.02 6.94
CA ASP A 173 21.05 -3.34 8.30
C ASP A 173 19.58 -3.73 8.45
N ALA A 174 18.72 -3.60 7.43
CA ALA A 174 17.31 -4.01 7.50
C ALA A 174 17.18 -5.48 7.90
N HIS A 175 18.00 -6.37 7.31
CA HIS A 175 18.07 -7.78 7.67
C HIS A 175 18.43 -8.00 9.14
N LYS A 176 19.53 -7.39 9.59
CA LYS A 176 20.01 -7.50 10.97
C LYS A 176 18.97 -6.99 11.97
N LYS A 177 18.24 -5.93 11.61
CA LYS A 177 17.16 -5.37 12.42
C LYS A 177 15.94 -6.28 12.44
N LEU A 178 15.60 -6.92 11.31
CA LEU A 178 14.58 -7.96 11.26
C LEU A 178 14.95 -9.12 12.19
N ASP A 179 16.16 -9.68 12.05
CA ASP A 179 16.67 -10.77 12.88
C ASP A 179 16.69 -10.42 14.38
N ALA A 180 16.89 -9.16 14.74
CA ALA A 180 16.82 -8.73 16.15
C ALA A 180 15.38 -8.75 16.71
N LEU A 181 14.37 -8.68 15.85
CA LEU A 181 12.95 -8.74 16.23
C LEU A 181 12.39 -10.15 16.20
N ILE A 182 12.93 -11.04 15.36
CA ILE A 182 12.45 -12.41 15.21
C ILE A 182 13.40 -13.40 15.89
N SER A 183 12.87 -14.37 16.62
CA SER A 183 13.69 -15.37 17.35
C SER A 183 14.42 -16.38 16.45
N ASN A 184 14.52 -16.12 15.14
CA ASN A 184 15.14 -17.00 14.16
C ASN A 184 15.93 -16.19 13.13
N THR A 185 17.21 -16.48 12.98
CA THR A 185 18.06 -15.86 11.95
C THR A 185 17.75 -16.49 10.60
N THR A 186 17.34 -15.66 9.64
CA THR A 186 17.21 -16.10 8.24
C THR A 186 18.43 -15.65 7.44
N PRO A 187 18.73 -16.22 6.26
CA PRO A 187 19.74 -15.63 5.39
C PRO A 187 19.30 -14.25 4.90
N GLU A 188 20.27 -13.33 4.71
CA GLU A 188 20.00 -12.01 4.13
C GLU A 188 19.26 -12.13 2.80
N ARG A 189 18.23 -11.31 2.63
CA ARG A 189 17.35 -11.40 1.48
C ARG A 189 18.08 -10.96 0.21
N VAL A 190 18.06 -11.83 -0.80
CA VAL A 190 18.49 -11.49 -2.16
C VAL A 190 17.26 -11.06 -2.96
N LEU A 191 17.34 -9.90 -3.62
CA LEU A 191 16.27 -9.42 -4.51
C LEU A 191 16.14 -10.35 -5.73
N ILE A 192 14.97 -10.97 -5.87
CA ILE A 192 14.67 -11.87 -6.99
C ILE A 192 13.38 -11.43 -7.70
N PRO A 193 13.43 -11.15 -9.02
CA PRO A 193 14.65 -11.03 -9.81
C PRO A 193 15.53 -9.88 -9.35
N LYS A 194 16.83 -10.00 -9.65
CA LYS A 194 17.78 -8.90 -9.43
C LYS A 194 17.34 -7.70 -10.28
N PRO A 195 17.32 -6.48 -9.73
CA PRO A 195 17.03 -5.28 -10.51
C PRO A 195 18.03 -5.08 -11.64
N ASP A 196 17.53 -4.69 -12.81
CA ASP A 196 18.37 -4.21 -13.92
C ASP A 196 19.03 -2.88 -13.53
N VAL A 197 18.30 -2.06 -12.76
CA VAL A 197 18.77 -0.81 -12.18
C VAL A 197 18.51 -0.84 -10.70
N PHE A 198 19.54 -0.55 -9.90
CA PHE A 198 19.40 -0.34 -8.46
C PHE A 198 20.30 0.81 -8.04
N ASN A 199 19.69 1.85 -7.46
CA ASN A 199 20.41 3.00 -6.95
C ASN A 199 19.80 3.50 -5.64
N ARG A 200 20.65 3.75 -4.64
CA ARG A 200 20.28 4.35 -3.35
C ARG A 200 20.85 5.76 -3.28
N PRO A 201 20.11 6.80 -3.70
CA PRO A 201 20.63 8.16 -3.74
C PRO A 201 20.91 8.75 -2.34
N ASP A 202 20.30 8.17 -1.30
CA ASP A 202 20.48 8.52 0.10
C ASP A 202 20.22 7.29 0.99
N SER A 203 20.18 7.49 2.31
CA SER A 203 20.06 6.41 3.30
C SER A 203 18.65 5.83 3.42
N CYS A 204 17.61 6.59 3.04
CA CYS A 204 16.22 6.19 3.24
C CYS A 204 15.47 5.92 1.93
N THR A 205 16.08 6.11 0.76
CA THR A 205 15.41 5.88 -0.52
C THR A 205 16.17 4.95 -1.46
N ALA A 206 15.42 4.25 -2.30
CA ALA A 206 15.95 3.42 -3.37
C ALA A 206 15.14 3.60 -4.66
N ASN A 207 15.85 3.55 -5.79
CA ASN A 207 15.26 3.48 -7.11
C ASN A 207 15.58 2.10 -7.71
N LEU A 208 14.54 1.44 -8.21
CA LEU A 208 14.66 0.11 -8.81
C LEU A 208 14.13 0.16 -10.25
N GLY A 209 14.71 -0.66 -11.12
CA GLY A 209 14.24 -0.83 -12.49
C GLY A 209 14.28 -2.30 -12.89
N TYR A 210 13.23 -2.76 -13.57
CA TYR A 210 13.07 -4.15 -13.97
C TYR A 210 12.50 -4.29 -15.38
N SER A 211 12.95 -5.34 -16.05
CA SER A 211 12.44 -5.83 -17.31
C SER A 211 11.77 -7.18 -17.07
N TRP A 212 10.45 -7.24 -17.22
CA TRP A 212 9.69 -8.47 -17.06
C TRP A 212 9.08 -8.95 -18.37
N PRO A 213 9.05 -10.28 -18.60
CA PRO A 213 8.33 -10.85 -19.72
C PRO A 213 6.87 -10.36 -19.72
N HIS A 214 6.41 -9.88 -20.87
CA HIS A 214 5.02 -9.42 -21.07
C HIS A 214 4.59 -8.24 -20.17
N SER A 215 5.54 -7.47 -19.63
CA SER A 215 5.26 -6.21 -18.94
C SER A 215 6.02 -5.06 -19.59
N PRO A 216 5.49 -3.82 -19.57
CA PRO A 216 6.29 -2.64 -19.85
C PRO A 216 7.47 -2.53 -18.86
N PRO A 217 8.50 -1.72 -19.16
CA PRO A 217 9.55 -1.43 -18.20
C PRO A 217 8.99 -0.93 -16.87
N ILE A 218 9.46 -1.52 -15.78
CA ILE A 218 9.02 -1.21 -14.42
C ILE A 218 10.05 -0.30 -13.79
N ARG A 219 9.56 0.71 -13.08
CA ARG A 219 10.36 1.62 -12.27
C ARG A 219 9.70 1.74 -10.91
N ALA A 220 10.48 1.51 -9.86
CA ALA A 220 10.01 1.64 -8.49
C ALA A 220 10.78 2.74 -7.77
N PHE A 221 10.08 3.42 -6.87
CA PHE A 221 10.68 4.29 -5.87
C PHE A 221 10.27 3.82 -4.48
N VAL A 222 11.25 3.53 -3.65
CA VAL A 222 11.08 3.00 -2.30
C VAL A 222 11.58 4.01 -1.30
N VAL A 223 10.83 4.18 -0.21
CA VAL A 223 11.19 4.94 0.98
C VAL A 223 11.15 4.01 2.17
N PHE A 224 12.17 4.09 2.99
CA PHE A 224 12.33 3.39 4.25
C PHE A 224 12.91 4.39 5.24
N ASP A 225 12.03 5.06 5.98
CA ASP A 225 12.42 6.09 6.94
C ASP A 225 12.23 5.56 8.37
N GLU A 226 13.36 5.49 9.08
CA GLU A 226 13.42 5.07 10.48
C GLU A 226 13.64 6.25 11.43
N ALA A 227 13.89 7.45 10.89
CA ALA A 227 14.33 8.62 11.65
C ALA A 227 13.17 9.48 12.17
N VAL A 228 11.92 9.11 11.87
CA VAL A 228 10.74 9.73 12.47
C VAL A 228 10.55 9.08 13.84
N ASP A 229 10.90 9.82 14.90
CA ASP A 229 11.07 9.31 16.28
C ASP A 229 9.88 8.47 16.81
N ASP A 230 8.68 8.61 16.24
CA ASP A 230 7.50 7.82 16.62
C ASP A 230 6.81 7.06 15.46
N ASP A 231 7.12 7.34 14.19
CA ASP A 231 6.40 6.78 13.02
C ASP A 231 7.34 6.28 11.91
N PRO A 232 8.11 5.19 12.14
CA PRO A 232 8.88 4.58 11.07
C PRO A 232 7.95 3.96 10.04
N TYR A 233 8.31 4.05 8.77
CA TYR A 233 7.49 3.51 7.69
C TYR A 233 8.29 3.01 6.50
N PHE A 234 7.70 2.07 5.77
CA PHE A 234 8.14 1.65 4.45
C PHE A 234 7.05 2.00 3.44
N SER A 235 7.45 2.50 2.28
CA SER A 235 6.54 2.93 1.24
C SER A 235 7.17 2.72 -0.13
N GLU A 236 6.48 2.01 -1.02
CA GLU A 236 6.96 1.64 -2.36
C GLU A 236 5.90 1.98 -3.41
N LEU A 237 6.31 2.71 -4.44
CA LEU A 237 5.51 2.92 -5.64
C LEU A 237 6.18 2.26 -6.84
N ASP A 238 5.57 1.17 -7.29
CA ASP A 238 5.90 0.50 -8.54
C ASP A 238 5.08 1.07 -9.70
N LEU A 239 5.74 1.34 -10.83
CA LEU A 239 5.10 1.86 -12.03
C LEU A 239 5.63 1.18 -13.29
N ALA A 240 4.75 0.48 -13.99
CA ALA A 240 4.99 -0.08 -15.31
C ALA A 240 4.28 0.76 -16.37
N LEU A 241 5.04 1.44 -17.23
CA LEU A 241 4.52 2.22 -18.35
C LEU A 241 5.31 1.94 -19.62
N PRO A 242 4.67 1.98 -20.82
CA PRO A 242 5.38 1.89 -22.08
C PRO A 242 6.48 2.94 -22.18
N ALA A 243 7.60 2.61 -22.83
CA ALA A 243 8.75 3.54 -22.97
C ALA A 243 8.36 4.88 -23.63
N SER A 244 7.35 4.87 -24.50
CA SER A 244 6.77 6.08 -25.12
C SER A 244 6.14 7.05 -24.11
N GLN A 245 5.82 6.60 -22.90
CA GLN A 245 5.26 7.39 -21.80
C GLN A 245 6.28 7.72 -20.70
N SER A 246 7.58 7.67 -21.01
CA SER A 246 8.66 7.94 -20.04
C SER A 246 8.55 9.29 -19.33
N LYS A 247 8.06 10.35 -20.01
CA LYS A 247 7.81 11.67 -19.39
C LYS A 247 6.73 11.59 -18.31
N LEU A 248 5.65 10.85 -18.56
CA LEU A 248 4.59 10.63 -17.58
C LEU A 248 5.10 9.81 -16.41
N ALA A 249 5.85 8.73 -16.68
CA ALA A 249 6.44 7.90 -15.64
C ALA A 249 7.38 8.70 -14.71
N ASN A 250 8.25 9.54 -15.29
CA ASN A 250 9.11 10.44 -14.53
C ASN A 250 8.31 11.40 -13.65
N PHE A 251 7.25 11.98 -14.19
CA PHE A 251 6.42 12.93 -13.45
C PHE A 251 5.70 12.27 -12.27
N LEU A 252 5.12 11.09 -12.45
CA LEU A 252 4.43 10.36 -11.39
C LEU A 252 5.38 9.97 -10.25
N LEU A 253 6.53 9.36 -10.59
CA LEU A 253 7.53 8.96 -9.60
C LEU A 253 8.16 10.16 -8.88
N SER A 254 8.43 11.26 -9.60
CA SER A 254 8.98 12.47 -8.97
C SER A 254 7.95 13.13 -8.04
N GLY A 255 6.69 13.17 -8.45
CA GLY A 255 5.60 13.68 -7.61
C GLY A 255 5.41 12.88 -6.33
N TYR A 256 5.48 11.55 -6.45
CA TYR A 256 5.47 10.66 -5.30
C TYR A 256 6.66 10.92 -4.37
N ARG A 257 7.89 10.97 -4.90
CA ARG A 257 9.09 11.31 -4.13
C ARG A 257 8.95 12.62 -3.38
N THR A 258 8.47 13.68 -4.03
CA THR A 258 8.29 14.99 -3.38
C THR A 258 7.34 14.92 -2.19
N ARG A 259 6.27 14.11 -2.27
CA ARG A 259 5.30 13.95 -1.18
C ARG A 259 5.86 13.19 0.02
N GLN A 260 6.71 12.20 -0.25
CA GLN A 260 7.37 11.43 0.79
C GLN A 260 8.34 12.31 1.61
N GLY A 261 8.82 13.42 1.04
CA GLY A 261 9.68 14.38 1.73
C GLY A 261 11.16 13.98 1.69
N ILE A 262 11.94 14.50 2.63
CA ILE A 262 13.37 14.21 2.80
C ILE A 262 13.51 13.29 4.01
N CYS A 263 14.47 12.36 3.98
CA CYS A 263 14.76 11.47 5.10
C CYS A 263 14.78 12.22 6.44
N GLY A 264 14.02 11.76 7.42
CA GLY A 264 13.99 12.29 8.78
C GLY A 264 13.27 13.61 8.97
N THR A 265 12.58 14.17 7.96
CA THR A 265 11.79 15.40 8.13
C THR A 265 10.33 15.15 8.52
N GLY A 266 9.94 13.89 8.74
CA GLY A 266 8.56 13.51 9.03
C GLY A 266 7.65 13.59 7.81
N HIS A 267 6.66 12.71 7.76
CA HIS A 267 5.68 12.65 6.68
C HIS A 267 4.63 13.76 6.86
N HIS A 268 4.42 14.63 5.87
CA HIS A 268 3.32 15.62 5.92
C HIS A 268 1.92 15.01 5.63
N GLY A 269 1.78 13.68 5.58
CA GLY A 269 0.65 13.02 4.92
C GLY A 269 -0.37 12.31 5.81
N LEU A 270 -0.04 11.90 7.03
CA LEU A 270 -0.87 10.95 7.79
C LEU A 270 -0.93 11.29 9.28
N THR A 271 -1.50 12.44 9.64
CA THR A 271 -2.21 12.50 10.92
C THR A 271 -3.60 11.96 10.69
N VAL A 272 -3.82 10.70 11.04
CA VAL A 272 -5.18 10.18 11.29
C VAL A 272 -5.74 11.06 12.40
N GLN A 273 -6.69 11.94 12.08
CA GLN A 273 -7.46 12.59 13.13
C GLN A 273 -8.36 11.52 13.74
N GLU A 274 -8.00 11.05 14.93
CA GLU A 274 -8.88 10.30 15.84
C GLU A 274 -10.13 11.11 16.21
#